data_AF-A0A2R2MJ27-F1
#
_entry.id   AF-A0A2R2MJ27-F1
#
_cell.length_a   1.000
_cell.length_b   1.000
_cell.length_c   1.000
_cell.angle_alpha   90.00
_cell.angle_beta   90.00
_cell.angle_gamma   90.00
#
_symmetry.space_group_name_H-M   'P 1'
#
loop_
_entity.id
_entity.type
_entity.pdbx_description
1 polymer ?
#
loop_
_entity_poly.entity_id
_entity_poly.type
_entity_poly.pdbx_seq_one_letter_code
_entity_poly.pdbx_strand_id
1 'polypeptide(L)'
;MALLSDILIFCRYCAIVLLDWLLRVVLGRRFTPLTEDSLLQDLSLNDRRLLLSDSLTGRWWYQGCIQLLKCYREDDTCSVAGRLGIERRLKEVMKNRLAISRRLPTVDLTKAKSPHACHPLFDNMGIFKFYQGISGNTGPYRDWVRAGTKEEMLEAYRFHRLQLQLILLARDSADHEQQVILKDSIHGVYLDAILAVYPDAMFIHTYRNPCKSLASVCSVVQHFTFCAYDPKDIGRDALDNPVFHAGNEILEFRKNHPDQEHRFVDIDYEHLVRAPIDTVRTIYNKFGLDLSEQAEAKMKEYLKENPQNKYGRHHYDLEPYGLNEEEIFEKFRDYIEYFNIQC
;
A
#
# COMPACT_ATOMS: atom_id res chain seq x y z
N MET A 1 -33.54 19.37 -8.17
CA MET A 1 -32.89 18.21 -8.84
C MET A 1 -32.42 17.14 -7.86
N ALA A 2 -31.77 17.48 -6.73
CA ALA A 2 -31.35 16.51 -5.71
C ALA A 2 -32.50 15.63 -5.17
N LEU A 3 -33.61 16.24 -4.74
CA LEU A 3 -34.76 15.52 -4.17
C LEU A 3 -35.36 14.44 -5.10
N LEU A 4 -35.39 14.68 -6.42
CA LEU A 4 -35.93 13.72 -7.39
C LEU A 4 -34.97 12.53 -7.58
N SER A 5 -33.66 12.80 -7.55
CA SER A 5 -32.61 11.77 -7.57
C SER A 5 -32.68 10.89 -6.33
N ASP A 6 -32.85 11.49 -5.15
CA ASP A 6 -32.94 10.77 -3.88
C ASP A 6 -34.18 9.87 -3.81
N ILE A 7 -35.34 10.37 -4.29
CA ILE A 7 -36.57 9.57 -4.41
C ILE A 7 -36.35 8.39 -5.37
N LEU A 8 -35.71 8.61 -6.52
CA LEU A 8 -35.43 7.54 -7.48
C LEU A 8 -34.49 6.48 -6.90
N ILE A 9 -33.46 6.88 -6.15
CA ILE A 9 -32.53 5.98 -5.45
C ILE A 9 -33.30 5.14 -4.42
N PHE A 10 -34.15 5.79 -3.62
CA PHE A 10 -34.97 5.12 -2.60
C PHE A 10 -35.96 4.12 -3.21
N CYS A 11 -36.69 4.53 -4.26
CA CYS A 11 -37.63 3.66 -4.97
C CYS A 11 -36.91 2.46 -5.59
N ARG A 12 -35.73 2.66 -6.19
CA ARG A 12 -34.90 1.57 -6.73
C ARG A 12 -34.45 0.60 -5.64
N TYR A 13 -34.04 1.12 -4.48
CA TYR A 13 -33.69 0.29 -3.32
C TYR A 13 -34.87 -0.56 -2.85
N CYS A 14 -36.05 0.04 -2.68
CA CYS A 14 -37.27 -0.66 -2.26
C CYS A 14 -37.66 -1.74 -3.26
N ALA A 15 -37.58 -1.45 -4.57
CA ALA A 15 -37.86 -2.42 -5.62
C ALA A 15 -36.90 -3.63 -5.58
N ILE A 16 -35.60 -3.40 -5.34
CA ILE A 16 -34.60 -4.46 -5.22
C ILE A 16 -34.86 -5.32 -3.98
N VAL A 17 -35.17 -4.70 -2.83
CA VAL A 17 -35.50 -5.42 -1.59
C VAL A 17 -36.76 -6.26 -1.77
N LEU A 18 -37.80 -5.68 -2.37
CA LEU A 18 -39.05 -6.40 -2.66
C LEU A 18 -38.82 -7.57 -3.62
N LEU A 19 -38.03 -7.36 -4.68
CA LEU A 19 -37.71 -8.40 -5.65
C LEU A 19 -36.90 -9.55 -5.01
N ASP A 20 -35.90 -9.24 -4.19
CA ASP A 20 -35.14 -10.25 -3.45
C ASP A 20 -36.04 -11.03 -2.48
N TRP A 21 -36.93 -10.35 -1.77
CA TRP A 21 -37.91 -11.02 -0.90
C TRP A 21 -38.83 -11.95 -1.70
N LEU A 22 -39.37 -11.49 -2.83
CA LEU A 22 -40.20 -12.32 -3.72
C LEU A 22 -39.43 -13.54 -4.23
N LEU A 23 -38.18 -13.38 -4.68
CA LEU A 23 -37.34 -14.49 -5.12
C LEU A 23 -37.08 -15.50 -4.00
N ARG A 24 -36.88 -15.03 -2.75
CA ARG A 24 -36.67 -15.92 -1.60
C ARG A 24 -37.92 -16.72 -1.29
N VAL A 25 -39.07 -16.06 -1.24
CA VAL A 25 -40.35 -16.69 -0.87
C VAL A 25 -40.83 -17.64 -1.97
N VAL A 26 -40.74 -17.23 -3.23
CA VAL A 26 -41.33 -17.97 -4.35
C VAL A 26 -40.38 -19.05 -4.88
N LEU A 27 -39.08 -18.76 -4.98
CA LEU A 27 -38.10 -19.63 -5.63
C LEU A 27 -37.05 -20.20 -4.67
N GLY A 28 -37.09 -19.84 -3.39
CA GLY A 28 -36.05 -20.23 -2.43
C GLY A 28 -34.66 -19.65 -2.76
N ARG A 29 -34.59 -18.58 -3.55
CA ARG A 29 -33.33 -18.01 -4.06
C ARG A 29 -33.21 -16.53 -3.72
N ARG A 30 -31.98 -16.05 -3.54
CA ARG A 30 -31.70 -14.61 -3.38
C ARG A 30 -31.37 -13.98 -4.73
N PHE A 31 -31.67 -12.69 -4.87
CA PHE A 31 -31.34 -11.85 -6.02
C PHE A 31 -29.84 -11.83 -6.30
N THR A 32 -29.04 -11.76 -5.23
CA THR A 32 -27.58 -11.98 -5.25
C THR A 32 -27.26 -13.29 -4.54
N PRO A 33 -27.16 -14.39 -5.29
CA PRO A 33 -27.01 -15.71 -4.71
C PRO A 33 -25.63 -15.88 -4.05
N LEU A 34 -24.64 -15.05 -4.40
CA LEU A 34 -23.26 -15.15 -3.91
C LEU A 34 -22.75 -16.58 -4.10
N THR A 35 -22.81 -17.03 -5.35
CA THR A 35 -22.37 -18.36 -5.77
C THR A 35 -21.16 -18.24 -6.66
N GLU A 36 -20.39 -19.32 -6.77
CA GLU A 36 -19.29 -19.36 -7.71
C GLU A 36 -19.74 -19.02 -9.13
N ASP A 37 -20.86 -19.58 -9.57
CA ASP A 37 -21.43 -19.29 -10.90
C ASP A 37 -21.72 -17.80 -11.09
N SER A 38 -22.33 -17.13 -10.09
CA SER A 38 -22.65 -15.70 -10.18
C SER A 38 -21.39 -14.81 -10.24
N LEU A 39 -20.31 -15.25 -9.60
CA LEU A 39 -19.00 -14.61 -9.63
C LEU A 39 -18.30 -14.80 -10.98
N LEU A 40 -18.32 -16.02 -11.53
CA LEU A 40 -17.58 -16.37 -12.75
C LEU A 40 -18.36 -16.12 -14.04
N GLN A 41 -19.67 -15.83 -13.98
CA GLN A 41 -20.55 -15.72 -15.15
C GLN A 41 -19.99 -14.79 -16.24
N ASP A 42 -19.36 -13.69 -15.85
CA ASP A 42 -18.87 -12.64 -16.76
C ASP A 42 -17.47 -12.95 -17.34
N LEU A 43 -16.85 -14.06 -16.91
CA LEU A 43 -15.52 -14.47 -17.36
C LEU A 43 -15.59 -15.49 -18.49
N SER A 44 -14.74 -15.31 -19.51
CA SER A 44 -14.57 -16.29 -20.59
C SER A 44 -14.04 -17.63 -20.06
N LEU A 45 -14.26 -18.72 -20.80
CA LEU A 45 -13.73 -20.04 -20.41
C LEU A 45 -12.20 -20.02 -20.21
N ASN A 46 -11.47 -19.27 -21.04
CA ASN A 46 -10.02 -19.12 -20.89
C ASN A 46 -9.65 -18.36 -19.62
N ASP A 47 -10.40 -17.29 -19.29
CA ASP A 47 -10.16 -16.52 -18.07
C ASP A 47 -10.43 -17.35 -16.81
N ARG A 48 -11.49 -18.17 -16.82
CA ARG A 48 -11.78 -19.10 -15.71
C ARG A 48 -10.65 -20.11 -15.54
N ARG A 49 -10.19 -20.73 -16.64
CA ARG A 49 -9.05 -21.67 -16.60
C ARG A 49 -7.78 -21.04 -16.06
N LEU A 50 -7.51 -19.79 -16.44
CA LEU A 50 -6.32 -19.08 -15.97
C LEU A 50 -6.43 -18.66 -14.50
N LEU A 51 -7.60 -18.16 -14.08
CA LEU A 51 -7.87 -17.74 -12.70
C LEU A 51 -7.77 -18.94 -11.74
N LEU A 52 -8.30 -20.10 -12.16
CA LEU A 52 -8.36 -21.35 -11.40
C LEU A 52 -7.16 -22.27 -11.66
N SER A 53 -6.07 -21.75 -12.24
CA SER A 53 -4.90 -22.56 -12.60
C SER A 53 -4.10 -23.00 -11.37
N ASP A 54 -4.08 -24.31 -11.11
CA ASP A 54 -3.31 -24.90 -10.01
C ASP A 54 -1.82 -24.59 -10.07
N SER A 55 -1.26 -24.58 -11.28
CA SER A 55 0.18 -24.39 -11.51
C SER A 55 0.60 -22.93 -11.46
N LEU A 56 -0.32 -22.00 -11.70
CA LEU A 56 0.00 -20.58 -11.84
C LEU A 56 -0.44 -19.74 -10.64
N THR A 57 -1.64 -19.99 -10.10
CA THR A 57 -2.24 -19.14 -9.07
C THR A 57 -2.33 -19.81 -7.70
N GLY A 58 -2.21 -21.14 -7.66
CA GLY A 58 -2.35 -21.96 -6.45
C GLY A 58 -3.79 -22.01 -5.94
N ARG A 59 -4.23 -23.19 -5.46
CA ARG A 59 -5.63 -23.38 -5.02
C ARG A 59 -6.03 -22.60 -3.77
N TRP A 60 -5.07 -22.26 -2.91
CA TRP A 60 -5.34 -21.73 -1.56
C TRP A 60 -6.14 -20.43 -1.58
N TRP A 61 -5.84 -19.52 -2.51
CA TRP A 61 -6.54 -18.24 -2.62
C TRP A 61 -8.00 -18.46 -3.01
N TYR A 62 -8.22 -19.27 -4.05
CA TYR A 62 -9.55 -19.55 -4.55
C TYR A 62 -10.38 -20.34 -3.52
N GLN A 63 -9.78 -21.31 -2.82
CA GLN A 63 -10.43 -22.01 -1.71
C GLN A 63 -10.85 -21.04 -0.59
N GLY A 64 -9.98 -20.11 -0.19
CA GLY A 64 -10.30 -19.06 0.77
C GLY A 64 -11.43 -18.15 0.27
N CYS A 65 -11.41 -17.74 -1.00
CA CYS A 65 -12.47 -16.95 -1.61
C CYS A 65 -13.81 -17.69 -1.62
N ILE A 66 -13.85 -18.99 -1.93
CA ILE A 66 -15.07 -19.79 -1.89
C ILE A 66 -15.57 -19.96 -0.45
N GLN A 67 -14.67 -20.10 0.53
CA GLN A 67 -15.04 -20.16 1.93
C GLN A 67 -15.66 -18.83 2.41
N LEU A 68 -15.05 -17.69 2.06
CA LEU A 68 -15.62 -16.37 2.34
C LEU A 68 -16.98 -16.18 1.66
N LEU A 69 -17.08 -16.60 0.40
CA LEU A 69 -18.32 -16.55 -0.37
C LEU A 69 -19.42 -17.37 0.31
N LYS A 70 -19.09 -18.57 0.81
CA LYS A 70 -20.00 -19.40 1.60
C LYS A 70 -20.46 -18.68 2.86
N CYS A 71 -19.55 -18.08 3.63
CA CYS A 71 -19.89 -17.32 4.83
C CYS A 71 -20.89 -16.19 4.52
N TYR A 72 -20.63 -15.36 3.51
CA TYR A 72 -21.56 -14.28 3.13
C TYR A 72 -22.88 -14.78 2.53
N ARG A 73 -22.85 -15.93 1.84
CA ARG A 73 -24.06 -16.53 1.28
C ARG A 73 -25.01 -16.99 2.38
N GLU A 74 -24.46 -17.61 3.42
CA GLU A 74 -25.15 -18.21 4.57
C GLU A 74 -25.42 -17.21 5.71
N ASP A 75 -24.88 -15.99 5.63
CA ASP A 75 -25.18 -14.91 6.57
C ASP A 75 -26.60 -14.35 6.34
N ASP A 76 -27.48 -14.65 7.29
CA ASP A 76 -28.86 -14.19 7.30
C ASP A 76 -29.02 -12.72 7.67
N THR A 77 -28.01 -12.12 8.31
CA THR A 77 -27.99 -10.70 8.65
C THR A 77 -27.61 -9.82 7.46
N CYS A 78 -27.02 -10.41 6.41
CA CYS A 78 -26.56 -9.69 5.24
C CYS A 78 -27.74 -9.17 4.38
N SER A 79 -27.89 -7.84 4.33
CA SER A 79 -28.91 -7.16 3.54
C SER A 79 -28.71 -7.35 2.03
N VAL A 80 -29.76 -7.14 1.24
CA VAL A 80 -29.70 -7.26 -0.24
C VAL A 80 -28.66 -6.32 -0.84
N ALA A 81 -28.59 -5.08 -0.35
CA ALA A 81 -27.60 -4.10 -0.74
C ALA A 81 -26.18 -4.51 -0.31
N GLY A 82 -26.02 -5.06 0.89
CA GLY A 82 -24.74 -5.62 1.36
C GLY A 82 -24.23 -6.73 0.44
N ARG A 83 -25.11 -7.67 0.08
CA ARG A 83 -24.77 -8.77 -0.84
C ARG A 83 -24.40 -8.28 -2.24
N LEU A 84 -25.09 -7.26 -2.77
CA LEU A 84 -24.71 -6.60 -4.04
C LEU A 84 -23.31 -5.96 -3.97
N GLY A 85 -23.00 -5.29 -2.86
CA GLY A 85 -21.68 -4.72 -2.62
C GLY A 85 -20.59 -5.78 -2.56
N ILE A 86 -20.83 -6.87 -1.84
CA ILE A 86 -19.92 -8.03 -1.73
C ILE A 86 -19.68 -8.65 -3.11
N GLU A 87 -20.74 -8.93 -3.87
CA GLU A 87 -20.60 -9.54 -5.20
C GLU A 87 -19.78 -8.66 -6.14
N ARG A 88 -20.07 -7.34 -6.18
CA ARG A 88 -19.31 -6.37 -6.97
C ARG A 88 -17.83 -6.39 -6.58
N ARG A 89 -17.54 -6.36 -5.27
CA ARG A 89 -16.16 -6.34 -4.75
C ARG A 89 -15.41 -7.62 -5.10
N LEU A 90 -16.02 -8.78 -4.92
CA LEU A 90 -15.41 -10.07 -5.28
C LEU A 90 -15.15 -10.15 -6.80
N LYS A 91 -16.06 -9.61 -7.64
CA LYS A 91 -15.83 -9.49 -9.08
C LYS A 91 -14.64 -8.58 -9.43
N GLU A 92 -14.47 -7.45 -8.75
CA GLU A 92 -13.29 -6.59 -8.91
C GLU A 92 -12.00 -7.31 -8.52
N VAL A 93 -11.99 -7.99 -7.37
CA VAL A 93 -10.84 -8.77 -6.92
C VAL A 93 -10.47 -9.86 -7.93
N MET A 94 -11.45 -10.60 -8.46
CA MET A 94 -11.21 -11.61 -9.50
C MET A 94 -10.65 -10.99 -10.79
N LYS A 95 -11.18 -9.84 -11.24
CA LYS A 95 -10.65 -9.13 -12.41
C LYS A 95 -9.20 -8.69 -12.22
N ASN A 96 -8.87 -8.15 -11.05
CA ASN A 96 -7.50 -7.78 -10.72
C ASN A 96 -6.58 -9.01 -10.68
N ARG A 97 -7.02 -10.07 -10.01
CA ARG A 97 -6.28 -11.33 -9.95
C ARG A 97 -6.04 -11.91 -11.34
N LEU A 98 -7.06 -11.89 -12.20
CA LEU A 98 -6.94 -12.31 -13.60
C LEU A 98 -5.94 -11.44 -14.38
N ALA A 99 -5.91 -10.12 -14.16
CA ALA A 99 -4.93 -9.25 -14.77
C ALA A 99 -3.49 -9.59 -14.33
N ILE A 100 -3.29 -9.95 -13.05
CA ILE A 100 -2.02 -10.47 -12.54
C ILE A 100 -1.70 -11.83 -13.18
N SER A 101 -2.64 -12.77 -13.17
CA SER A 101 -2.47 -14.11 -13.74
C SER A 101 -2.15 -14.09 -15.22
N ARG A 102 -2.62 -13.10 -15.99
CA ARG A 102 -2.24 -12.94 -17.40
C ARG A 102 -0.77 -12.55 -17.58
N ARG A 103 -0.14 -11.94 -16.58
CA ARG A 103 1.27 -11.52 -16.60
C ARG A 103 2.20 -12.58 -16.02
N LEU A 104 1.74 -13.35 -15.03
CA LEU A 104 2.57 -14.34 -14.33
C LEU A 104 3.30 -15.34 -15.26
N PRO A 105 2.69 -15.89 -16.33
CA PRO A 105 3.37 -16.85 -17.20
C PRO A 105 4.58 -16.26 -17.95
N THR A 106 4.61 -14.93 -18.12
CA THR A 106 5.72 -14.22 -18.76
C THR A 106 6.75 -13.70 -17.76
N VAL A 107 6.48 -13.80 -16.46
CA VAL A 107 7.39 -13.37 -15.41
C VAL A 107 8.30 -14.55 -15.05
N ASP A 108 9.54 -14.47 -15.49
CA ASP A 108 10.59 -15.31 -14.96
C ASP A 108 10.93 -14.84 -13.54
N LEU A 109 10.33 -15.48 -12.53
CA LEU A 109 10.54 -15.16 -11.12
C LEU A 109 12.01 -15.29 -10.70
N THR A 110 12.80 -16.11 -11.40
CA THR A 110 14.26 -16.22 -11.14
C THR A 110 15.02 -14.97 -11.58
N LYS A 111 14.40 -14.13 -12.41
CA LYS A 111 14.91 -12.83 -12.86
C LYS A 111 14.25 -11.65 -12.15
N ALA A 112 13.48 -11.88 -11.09
CA ALA A 112 12.92 -10.83 -10.24
C ALA A 112 14.04 -10.12 -9.45
N LYS A 113 14.71 -9.16 -10.10
CA LYS A 113 15.87 -8.43 -9.57
C LYS A 113 15.56 -6.98 -9.16
N SER A 114 14.29 -6.57 -9.26
CA SER A 114 13.87 -5.21 -8.95
C SER A 114 14.05 -4.89 -7.46
N PRO A 115 14.42 -3.66 -7.09
CA PRO A 115 14.43 -3.23 -5.70
C PRO A 115 13.07 -3.42 -5.04
N HIS A 116 13.07 -3.83 -3.78
CA HIS A 116 11.86 -3.96 -2.98
C HIS A 116 12.00 -3.13 -1.70
N ALA A 117 10.86 -2.77 -1.10
CA ALA A 117 10.89 -2.09 0.19
C ALA A 117 11.26 -3.06 1.33
N CYS A 118 11.73 -2.53 2.47
CA CYS A 118 12.27 -3.35 3.56
C CYS A 118 11.22 -4.07 4.41
N HIS A 119 9.94 -3.68 4.38
CA HIS A 119 8.89 -4.32 5.20
C HIS A 119 8.84 -5.86 5.15
N PRO A 120 9.17 -6.61 4.07
CA PRO A 120 9.17 -8.07 4.13
C PRO A 120 10.21 -8.64 5.10
N LEU A 121 11.31 -7.90 5.35
CA LEU A 121 12.28 -8.28 6.38
C LEU A 121 11.74 -8.04 7.79
N PHE A 122 10.86 -7.05 7.96
CA PHE A 122 10.15 -6.76 9.20
C PHE A 122 8.98 -7.72 9.45
N ASP A 123 8.34 -8.21 8.39
CA ASP A 123 7.29 -9.23 8.46
C ASP A 123 7.82 -10.52 9.14
N ASN A 124 9.09 -10.88 8.92
CA ASN A 124 9.74 -12.02 9.58
C ASN A 124 9.86 -11.88 11.12
N MET A 125 9.60 -10.69 11.66
CA MET A 125 9.61 -10.37 13.09
C MET A 125 8.21 -10.07 13.63
N GLY A 126 7.18 -10.25 12.81
CA GLY A 126 5.82 -9.92 13.20
C GLY A 126 5.48 -8.44 13.15
N ILE A 127 6.27 -7.60 12.45
CA ILE A 127 5.99 -6.19 12.18
C ILE A 127 5.45 -6.05 10.74
N PHE A 128 4.19 -6.44 10.60
CA PHE A 128 3.43 -6.55 9.37
C PHE A 128 2.87 -5.22 8.88
N LYS A 129 3.69 -4.40 8.23
CA LYS A 129 3.29 -3.08 7.72
C LYS A 129 2.01 -3.13 6.88
N PHE A 130 1.96 -4.01 5.88
CA PHE A 130 0.81 -4.06 4.97
C PHE A 130 -0.48 -4.49 5.67
N TYR A 131 -0.38 -5.41 6.64
CA TYR A 131 -1.55 -5.93 7.36
C TYR A 131 -2.24 -4.86 8.21
N GLN A 132 -1.49 -3.86 8.69
CA GLN A 132 -2.03 -2.71 9.44
C GLN A 132 -3.02 -1.86 8.65
N GLY A 133 -3.01 -1.92 7.31
CA GLY A 133 -3.94 -1.14 6.47
C GLY A 133 -5.04 -1.98 5.81
N ILE A 134 -4.79 -3.26 5.50
CA ILE A 134 -5.70 -4.07 4.67
C ILE A 134 -6.78 -4.81 5.46
N SER A 135 -6.82 -4.68 6.79
CA SER A 135 -7.79 -5.37 7.64
C SER A 135 -8.33 -4.48 8.77
N GLY A 136 -9.66 -4.47 8.92
CA GLY A 136 -10.40 -3.53 9.77
C GLY A 136 -10.42 -3.80 11.27
N ASN A 137 -9.69 -4.81 11.76
CA ASN A 137 -9.57 -5.08 13.20
C ASN A 137 -8.11 -5.19 13.64
N THR A 138 -7.26 -4.29 13.11
CA THR A 138 -5.83 -4.24 13.46
C THR A 138 -5.50 -3.18 14.49
N GLY A 139 -6.49 -2.51 15.08
CA GLY A 139 -6.28 -1.52 16.14
C GLY A 139 -5.36 -2.01 17.25
N PRO A 140 -5.67 -3.12 17.95
CA PRO A 140 -4.80 -3.66 18.99
C PRO A 140 -3.39 -4.00 18.51
N TYR A 141 -3.26 -4.48 17.28
CA TYR A 141 -1.96 -4.81 16.69
C TYR A 141 -1.14 -3.56 16.35
N ARG A 142 -1.77 -2.53 15.78
CA ARG A 142 -1.16 -1.23 15.52
C ARG A 142 -0.72 -0.55 16.81
N ASP A 143 -1.56 -0.60 17.83
CA ASP A 143 -1.26 -0.05 19.14
C ASP A 143 -0.06 -0.77 19.76
N TRP A 144 0.02 -2.09 19.63
CA TRP A 144 1.20 -2.87 20.03
C TRP A 144 2.46 -2.46 19.25
N VAL A 145 2.40 -2.33 17.92
CA VAL A 145 3.55 -1.88 17.11
C VAL A 145 4.00 -0.47 17.49
N ARG A 146 3.06 0.45 17.79
CA ARG A 146 3.35 1.82 18.22
C ARG A 146 3.91 1.89 19.64
N ALA A 147 3.44 1.02 20.52
CA ALA A 147 3.91 0.91 21.89
C ALA A 147 5.28 0.21 22.01
N GLY A 148 5.80 -0.32 20.89
CA GLY A 148 7.09 -1.01 20.85
C GLY A 148 8.20 -0.14 21.44
N THR A 149 8.96 -0.69 22.38
CA THR A 149 10.02 0.06 23.06
C THR A 149 11.22 0.30 22.13
N LYS A 150 12.09 1.24 22.52
CA LYS A 150 13.34 1.48 21.80
C LYS A 150 14.19 0.21 21.71
N GLU A 151 14.23 -0.59 22.77
CA GLU A 151 14.95 -1.86 22.83
C GLU A 151 14.36 -2.92 21.88
N GLU A 152 13.03 -3.03 21.82
CA GLU A 152 12.36 -3.97 20.91
C GLU A 152 12.62 -3.60 19.45
N MET A 153 12.55 -2.31 19.11
CA MET A 153 12.85 -1.84 17.76
C MET A 153 14.33 -1.94 17.42
N LEU A 154 15.23 -1.75 18.39
CA LEU A 154 16.65 -1.99 18.22
C LEU A 154 16.93 -3.45 17.87
N GLU A 155 16.27 -4.39 18.54
CA GLU A 155 16.40 -5.82 18.21
C GLU A 155 15.84 -6.12 16.81
N ALA A 156 14.73 -5.48 16.44
CA ALA A 156 14.19 -5.60 15.09
C ALA A 156 15.21 -5.15 14.02
N TYR A 157 15.91 -4.04 14.25
CA TYR A 157 16.96 -3.58 13.33
C TYR A 157 18.21 -4.47 13.33
N ARG A 158 18.59 -5.07 14.47
CA ARG A 158 19.70 -6.04 14.51
C ARG A 158 19.38 -7.27 13.68
N PHE A 159 18.16 -7.80 13.80
CA PHE A 159 17.74 -8.93 12.97
C PHE A 159 17.58 -8.54 11.50
N HIS A 160 17.07 -7.34 11.20
CA HIS A 160 17.09 -6.77 9.85
C HIS A 160 18.51 -6.72 9.27
N ARG A 161 19.52 -6.31 10.06
CA ARG A 161 20.94 -6.34 9.65
C ARG A 161 21.44 -7.74 9.36
N LEU A 162 21.12 -8.73 10.20
CA LEU A 162 21.50 -10.12 9.97
C LEU A 162 20.90 -10.65 8.66
N GLN A 163 19.62 -10.37 8.41
CA GLN A 163 18.95 -10.76 7.16
C GLN A 163 19.62 -10.12 5.94
N LEU A 164 19.98 -8.83 6.01
CA LEU A 164 20.72 -8.16 4.92
C LEU A 164 22.10 -8.78 4.70
N GLN A 165 22.84 -9.10 5.76
CA GLN A 165 24.14 -9.78 5.65
C GLN A 165 24.01 -11.14 4.96
N LEU A 166 22.98 -11.92 5.30
CA LEU A 166 22.70 -13.20 4.62
C LEU A 166 22.36 -13.00 3.14
N ILE A 167 21.55 -11.99 2.80
CA ILE A 167 21.22 -11.66 1.41
C ILE A 167 22.47 -11.25 0.63
N LEU A 168 23.35 -10.42 1.22
CA LEU A 168 24.59 -9.98 0.58
C LEU A 168 25.57 -11.14 0.40
N LEU A 169 25.70 -12.02 1.40
CA LEU A 169 26.51 -13.23 1.30
C LEU A 169 26.01 -14.16 0.20
N ALA A 170 24.70 -14.42 0.14
CA ALA A 170 24.10 -15.27 -0.89
C ALA A 170 24.18 -14.67 -2.30
N ARG A 171 24.49 -13.38 -2.42
CA ARG A 171 24.71 -12.67 -3.69
C ARG A 171 26.19 -12.48 -4.02
N ASP A 172 27.10 -13.11 -3.28
CA ASP A 172 28.55 -12.92 -3.39
C ASP A 172 28.95 -11.43 -3.36
N SER A 173 28.18 -10.62 -2.63
CA SER A 173 28.31 -9.16 -2.55
C SER A 173 28.73 -8.68 -1.16
N ALA A 174 29.04 -9.59 -0.24
CA ALA A 174 29.43 -9.26 1.13
C ALA A 174 30.81 -8.57 1.23
N ASP A 175 31.72 -8.89 0.31
CA ASP A 175 33.12 -8.42 0.34
C ASP A 175 33.37 -7.17 -0.52
N HIS A 176 32.33 -6.60 -1.11
CA HIS A 176 32.46 -5.39 -1.92
C HIS A 176 32.21 -4.15 -1.06
N GLU A 177 32.97 -3.08 -1.27
CA GLU A 177 32.68 -1.72 -0.77
C GLU A 177 31.41 -1.16 -1.45
N GLN A 178 30.28 -1.86 -1.30
CA GLN A 178 29.00 -1.49 -1.88
C GLN A 178 28.14 -0.81 -0.82
N GLN A 179 27.64 0.37 -1.18
CA GLN A 179 26.62 1.05 -0.39
C GLN A 179 25.27 0.34 -0.59
N VAL A 180 24.65 -0.07 0.52
CA VAL A 180 23.33 -0.70 0.50
C VAL A 180 22.27 0.39 0.51
N ILE A 181 21.45 0.44 -0.54
CA ILE A 181 20.29 1.34 -0.61
C ILE A 181 19.06 0.60 -0.07
N LEU A 182 18.47 1.15 0.98
CA LEU A 182 17.27 0.62 1.64
C LEU A 182 16.11 1.60 1.44
N LYS A 183 14.87 1.09 1.41
CA LYS A 183 13.69 1.94 1.30
C LYS A 183 12.52 1.35 2.05
N ASP A 184 12.06 2.03 3.08
CA ASP A 184 10.73 1.85 3.66
C ASP A 184 10.40 3.05 4.55
N SER A 185 9.13 3.48 4.59
CA SER A 185 8.70 4.58 5.46
C SER A 185 8.78 4.22 6.94
N ILE A 186 8.83 2.93 7.30
CA ILE A 186 9.05 2.48 8.69
C ILE A 186 10.39 3.01 9.26
N HIS A 187 11.37 3.30 8.40
CA HIS A 187 12.65 3.86 8.83
C HIS A 187 12.51 5.26 9.43
N GLY A 188 11.56 6.07 8.95
CA GLY A 188 11.30 7.41 9.48
C GLY A 188 10.65 7.41 10.86
N VAL A 189 9.92 6.35 11.20
CA VAL A 189 9.27 6.19 12.52
C VAL A 189 10.27 5.79 13.59
N TYR A 190 11.31 5.03 13.24
CA TYR A 190 12.24 4.42 14.18
C TYR A 190 13.70 4.84 13.93
N LEU A 191 13.92 6.14 13.73
CA LEU A 191 15.22 6.75 13.43
C LEU A 191 16.29 6.46 14.50
N ASP A 192 15.90 6.48 15.77
CA ASP A 192 16.77 6.09 16.90
C ASP A 192 17.33 4.67 16.76
N ALA A 193 16.46 3.70 16.43
CA ALA A 193 16.81 2.30 16.40
C ALA A 193 17.66 1.96 15.16
N ILE A 194 17.32 2.52 13.99
CA ILE A 194 18.13 2.33 12.78
C ILE A 194 19.52 2.96 12.93
N LEU A 195 19.65 4.15 13.53
CA LEU A 195 20.95 4.80 13.76
C LEU A 195 21.82 4.06 14.78
N ALA A 196 21.20 3.40 15.77
CA ALA A 196 21.93 2.56 16.71
C ALA A 196 22.56 1.31 16.05
N VAL A 197 21.95 0.80 14.97
CA VAL A 197 22.45 -0.39 14.23
C VAL A 197 23.32 -0.01 13.03
N TYR A 198 23.00 1.11 12.39
CA TYR A 198 23.67 1.68 11.22
C TYR A 198 24.10 3.12 11.53
N PRO A 199 25.17 3.31 12.33
CA PRO A 199 25.60 4.63 12.79
C PRO A 199 26.16 5.53 11.67
N ASP A 200 26.38 4.98 10.49
CA ASP A 200 26.80 5.64 9.26
C ASP A 200 25.65 5.86 8.27
N ALA A 201 24.40 5.58 8.67
CA ALA A 201 23.24 5.76 7.81
C ALA A 201 23.08 7.22 7.34
N MET A 202 22.70 7.34 6.07
CA MET A 202 22.35 8.57 5.37
C MET A 202 20.88 8.48 4.95
N PHE A 203 20.11 9.54 5.17
CA PHE A 203 18.67 9.56 4.93
C PHE A 203 18.32 10.44 3.75
N ILE A 204 17.72 9.81 2.72
CA ILE A 204 17.08 10.51 1.61
C ILE A 204 15.60 10.61 1.94
N HIS A 205 15.19 11.78 2.46
CA HIS A 205 13.81 12.03 2.84
C HIS A 205 13.04 12.64 1.67
N THR A 206 12.24 11.83 0.99
CA THR A 206 11.34 12.33 -0.05
C THR A 206 10.08 12.88 0.59
N TYR A 207 9.79 14.15 0.38
CA TYR A 207 8.58 14.80 0.89
C TYR A 207 7.61 15.12 -0.25
N ARG A 208 6.31 15.11 0.07
CA ARG A 208 5.20 15.37 -0.86
C ARG A 208 4.04 16.00 -0.12
N ASN A 209 3.16 16.71 -0.83
CA ASN A 209 1.89 17.20 -0.29
C ASN A 209 1.14 16.06 0.44
N PRO A 210 0.78 16.23 1.72
CA PRO A 210 0.18 15.18 2.53
C PRO A 210 -1.26 14.86 2.10
N CYS A 211 -2.04 15.85 1.65
CA CYS A 211 -3.37 15.67 1.07
C CYS A 211 -3.33 14.70 -0.13
N LYS A 212 -2.39 14.90 -1.06
CA LYS A 212 -2.19 14.00 -2.23
C LYS A 212 -1.66 12.63 -1.82
N SER A 213 -0.78 12.59 -0.82
CA SER A 213 -0.11 11.36 -0.40
C SER A 213 -1.06 10.43 0.36
N LEU A 214 -1.88 10.96 1.26
CA LEU A 214 -2.88 10.19 1.99
C LEU A 214 -3.97 9.64 1.08
N ALA A 215 -4.50 10.44 0.15
CA ALA A 215 -5.46 9.93 -0.85
C ALA A 215 -4.87 8.76 -1.66
N SER A 216 -3.59 8.85 -2.03
CA SER A 216 -2.88 7.77 -2.73
C SER A 216 -2.71 6.52 -1.85
N VAL A 217 -2.34 6.67 -0.58
CA VAL A 217 -2.20 5.55 0.36
C VAL A 217 -3.55 4.85 0.55
N CYS A 218 -4.62 5.61 0.77
CA CYS A 218 -5.97 5.06 0.95
C CYS A 218 -6.42 4.27 -0.28
N SER A 219 -6.14 4.76 -1.49
CA SER A 219 -6.47 4.05 -2.71
C SER A 219 -5.70 2.76 -2.89
N VAL A 220 -4.40 2.76 -2.57
CA VAL A 220 -3.57 1.55 -2.58
C VAL A 220 -4.11 0.54 -1.56
N VAL A 221 -4.37 0.96 -0.33
CA VAL A 221 -4.92 0.09 0.72
C VAL A 221 -6.26 -0.49 0.30
N GLN A 222 -7.20 0.35 -0.16
CA GLN A 222 -8.51 -0.07 -0.64
C GLN A 222 -8.38 -1.11 -1.76
N HIS A 223 -7.38 -1.01 -2.63
CA HIS A 223 -7.16 -2.01 -3.68
C HIS A 223 -6.82 -3.41 -3.14
N PHE A 224 -6.15 -3.49 -1.98
CA PHE A 224 -5.76 -4.75 -1.33
C PHE A 224 -6.73 -5.23 -0.25
N THR A 225 -7.75 -4.45 0.12
CA THR A 225 -8.75 -4.87 1.10
C THR A 225 -9.76 -5.85 0.47
N PHE A 226 -9.71 -7.13 0.89
CA PHE A 226 -10.50 -8.20 0.30
C PHE A 226 -11.95 -8.30 0.83
N CYS A 227 -12.21 -7.73 2.01
CA CYS A 227 -13.54 -7.74 2.64
C CYS A 227 -14.21 -6.38 2.53
N ALA A 228 -15.53 -6.32 2.77
CA ALA A 228 -16.23 -5.06 2.92
C ALA A 228 -15.64 -4.31 4.12
N TYR A 229 -14.93 -3.23 3.85
CA TYR A 229 -14.35 -2.33 4.83
C TYR A 229 -14.83 -0.92 4.49
N ASP A 230 -15.24 -0.16 5.51
CA ASP A 230 -15.65 1.23 5.28
C ASP A 230 -14.43 2.01 4.80
N PRO A 231 -14.47 2.63 3.60
CA PRO A 231 -13.39 3.49 3.13
C PRO A 231 -13.02 4.60 4.11
N LYS A 232 -13.94 5.03 4.98
CA LYS A 232 -13.67 6.03 6.02
C LYS A 232 -12.74 5.52 7.12
N ASP A 233 -12.85 4.23 7.46
CA ASP A 233 -11.91 3.63 8.39
C ASP A 233 -10.52 3.47 7.76
N ILE A 234 -10.42 3.24 6.43
CA ILE A 234 -9.13 3.34 5.70
C ILE A 234 -8.52 4.73 5.86
N GLY A 235 -9.34 5.78 5.66
CA GLY A 235 -8.90 7.16 5.80
C GLY A 235 -8.33 7.44 7.18
N ARG A 236 -9.10 7.14 8.23
CA ARG A 236 -8.67 7.31 9.63
C ARG A 236 -7.38 6.53 9.92
N ASP A 237 -7.30 5.29 9.48
CA ASP A 237 -6.15 4.42 9.72
C ASP A 237 -4.88 4.91 9.01
N ALA A 238 -5.02 5.33 7.75
CA ALA A 238 -3.91 5.88 6.97
C ALA A 238 -3.42 7.21 7.56
N LEU A 239 -4.35 8.07 8.00
CA LEU A 239 -4.05 9.33 8.66
C LEU A 239 -3.28 9.08 9.97
N ASP A 240 -3.79 8.20 10.83
CA ASP A 240 -3.26 7.97 12.16
C ASP A 240 -2.01 7.08 12.21
N ASN A 241 -1.65 6.40 11.12
CA ASN A 241 -0.56 5.43 11.13
C ASN A 241 0.73 5.97 10.49
N PRO A 242 1.71 6.38 11.29
CA PRO A 242 2.95 6.96 10.78
C PRO A 242 3.81 5.98 10.00
N VAL A 243 3.60 4.67 10.12
CA VAL A 243 4.29 3.68 9.29
C VAL A 243 4.01 3.90 7.79
N PHE A 244 2.95 4.61 7.40
CA PHE A 244 2.65 4.93 6.00
C PHE A 244 3.23 6.26 5.49
N HIS A 245 3.56 7.21 6.36
CA HIS A 245 3.95 8.57 5.95
C HIS A 245 5.19 9.11 6.68
N ALA A 246 5.37 8.83 7.97
CA ALA A 246 6.53 9.13 8.83
C ALA A 246 7.03 10.58 8.86
N GLY A 247 6.35 11.53 8.18
CA GLY A 247 6.86 12.88 7.96
C GLY A 247 7.00 13.68 9.25
N ASN A 248 6.02 13.55 10.15
CA ASN A 248 6.05 14.22 11.45
C ASN A 248 7.14 13.63 12.35
N GLU A 249 7.29 12.31 12.35
CA GLU A 249 8.27 11.58 13.16
C GLU A 249 9.70 11.94 12.77
N ILE A 250 9.97 12.07 11.46
CA ILE A 250 11.26 12.53 10.95
C ILE A 250 11.59 13.94 11.43
N LEU A 251 10.61 14.86 11.38
CA LEU A 251 10.82 16.24 11.80
C LEU A 251 10.99 16.37 13.32
N GLU A 252 10.20 15.64 14.10
CA GLU A 252 10.35 15.57 15.54
C GLU A 252 11.74 15.05 15.93
N PHE A 253 12.20 13.97 15.28
CA PHE A 253 13.54 13.44 15.50
C PHE A 253 14.62 14.49 15.22
N ARG A 254 14.56 15.20 14.08
CA ARG A 254 15.53 16.24 13.69
C ARG A 254 15.51 17.43 14.65
N LYS A 255 14.33 17.83 15.13
CA LYS A 255 14.18 18.90 16.13
C LYS A 255 14.86 18.54 17.45
N ASN A 256 14.76 17.28 17.86
CA ASN A 256 15.35 16.80 19.11
C ASN A 256 16.86 16.46 18.98
N HIS A 257 17.36 16.26 17.75
CA HIS A 257 18.73 15.86 17.46
C HIS A 257 19.36 16.73 16.36
N PRO A 258 19.54 18.05 16.59
CA PRO A 258 20.06 18.97 15.57
C PRO A 258 21.50 18.62 15.13
N ASP A 259 22.26 17.89 15.95
CA ASP A 259 23.58 17.35 15.61
C ASP A 259 23.53 16.28 14.51
N GLN A 260 22.38 15.63 14.29
CA GLN A 260 22.18 14.58 13.28
C GLN A 260 21.74 15.12 11.91
N GLU A 261 21.50 16.42 11.78
CA GLU A 261 20.96 17.07 10.57
C GLU A 261 21.82 16.83 9.31
N HIS A 262 23.13 16.66 9.49
CA HIS A 262 24.07 16.37 8.41
C HIS A 262 23.75 15.08 7.64
N ARG A 263 23.01 14.14 8.25
CA ARG A 263 22.63 12.84 7.65
C ARG A 263 21.45 12.94 6.70
N PHE A 264 20.69 14.03 6.71
CA PHE A 264 19.45 14.15 5.96
C PHE A 264 19.65 14.96 4.68
N VAL A 265 19.03 14.48 3.60
CA VAL A 265 18.79 15.24 2.38
C VAL A 265 17.29 15.20 2.08
N ASP A 266 16.66 16.37 2.02
CA ASP A 266 15.24 16.49 1.71
C ASP A 266 15.04 16.65 0.20
N ILE A 267 14.13 15.85 -0.35
CA ILE A 267 13.87 15.77 -1.79
C ILE A 267 12.39 16.01 -2.05
N ASP A 268 12.08 17.14 -2.71
CA ASP A 268 10.72 17.41 -3.21
C ASP A 268 10.34 16.38 -4.28
N TYR A 269 9.23 15.68 -4.07
CA TYR A 269 8.68 14.74 -5.02
C TYR A 269 8.44 15.37 -6.41
N GLU A 270 7.92 16.59 -6.49
CA GLU A 270 7.62 17.23 -7.78
C GLU A 270 8.91 17.60 -8.52
N HIS A 271 9.96 18.02 -7.78
CA HIS A 271 11.30 18.20 -8.34
C HIS A 271 11.91 16.88 -8.82
N LEU A 272 11.84 15.81 -8.02
CA LEU A 272 12.34 14.48 -8.39
C LEU A 272 11.71 13.97 -9.69
N VAL A 273 10.40 14.16 -9.84
CA VAL A 273 9.66 13.80 -11.05
C VAL A 273 10.16 14.59 -12.27
N ARG A 274 10.37 15.90 -12.10
CA ARG A 274 10.76 16.80 -13.20
C ARG A 274 12.22 16.64 -13.60
N ALA A 275 13.11 16.45 -12.64
CA ALA A 275 14.56 16.47 -12.81
C ALA A 275 15.24 15.34 -12.02
N PRO A 276 14.99 14.06 -12.35
CA PRO A 276 15.45 12.91 -11.56
C PRO A 276 16.98 12.80 -11.50
N ILE A 277 17.69 13.07 -12.61
CA ILE A 277 19.16 12.99 -12.64
C ILE A 277 19.78 14.12 -11.82
N ASP A 278 19.24 15.35 -11.88
CA ASP A 278 19.73 16.46 -11.06
C ASP A 278 19.48 16.23 -9.57
N THR A 279 18.36 15.58 -9.25
CA THR A 279 18.05 15.14 -7.88
C THR A 279 19.09 14.13 -7.38
N VAL A 280 19.45 13.13 -8.20
CA VAL A 280 20.51 12.17 -7.85
C VAL A 280 21.85 12.88 -7.64
N ARG A 281 22.24 13.82 -8.51
CA ARG A 281 23.47 14.61 -8.33
C ARG A 281 23.47 15.37 -7.00
N THR A 282 22.34 15.96 -6.63
CA THR A 282 22.18 16.64 -5.33
C THR A 282 22.42 15.69 -4.15
N ILE A 283 21.88 14.47 -4.21
CA ILE A 283 22.08 13.45 -3.16
C ILE A 283 23.56 13.07 -3.05
N TYR A 284 24.22 12.78 -4.18
CA TYR A 284 25.63 12.42 -4.20
C TYR A 284 26.51 13.55 -3.65
N ASN A 285 26.28 14.79 -4.09
CA ASN A 285 27.00 15.96 -3.62
C ASN A 285 26.83 16.21 -2.11
N LYS A 286 25.60 16.08 -1.59
CA LYS A 286 25.31 16.27 -0.16
C LYS A 286 26.07 15.31 0.73
N PHE A 287 26.27 14.08 0.27
CA PHE A 287 26.96 13.04 1.02
C PHE A 287 28.44 12.84 0.63
N GLY A 288 28.97 13.68 -0.27
CA GLY A 288 30.36 13.57 -0.72
C GLY A 288 30.66 12.28 -1.48
N LEU A 289 29.68 11.74 -2.21
CA LEU A 289 29.80 10.52 -2.99
C LEU A 289 30.11 10.84 -4.45
N ASP A 290 30.89 9.98 -5.11
CA ASP A 290 31.20 10.12 -6.53
C ASP A 290 30.13 9.48 -7.42
N LEU A 291 29.50 10.30 -8.27
CA LEU A 291 28.55 9.83 -9.28
C LEU A 291 29.30 9.58 -10.59
N SER A 292 29.73 8.33 -10.80
CA SER A 292 30.38 7.95 -12.05
C SER A 292 29.49 8.20 -13.28
N GLU A 293 30.13 8.55 -14.41
CA GLU A 293 29.45 8.72 -15.70
C GLU A 293 28.68 7.46 -16.12
N GLN A 294 29.20 6.28 -15.79
CA GLN A 294 28.56 5.00 -16.07
C GLN A 294 27.26 4.82 -15.28
N ALA A 295 27.24 5.19 -13.99
CA ALA A 295 26.04 5.12 -13.17
C ALA A 295 24.96 6.08 -13.70
N GLU A 296 25.35 7.32 -14.02
CA GLU A 296 24.43 8.32 -14.59
C GLU A 296 23.84 7.85 -15.93
N ALA A 297 24.66 7.26 -16.82
CA ALA A 297 24.20 6.72 -18.09
C ALA A 297 23.16 5.60 -17.91
N LYS A 298 23.40 4.66 -16.98
CA LYS A 298 22.44 3.59 -16.64
C LYS A 298 21.12 4.15 -16.08
N MET A 299 21.17 5.19 -15.27
CA MET A 299 19.96 5.85 -14.76
C MET A 299 19.16 6.51 -15.88
N LYS A 300 19.82 7.19 -16.82
CA LYS A 300 19.17 7.78 -18.00
C LYS A 300 18.51 6.73 -18.89
N GLU A 301 19.18 5.59 -19.09
CA GLU A 301 18.60 4.46 -19.83
C GLU A 301 17.36 3.90 -19.12
N TYR A 302 17.44 3.67 -17.81
CA TYR A 302 16.29 3.23 -17.01
C TYR A 302 15.09 4.17 -17.12
N LEU A 303 15.31 5.49 -17.08
CA LEU A 303 14.25 6.50 -17.22
C LEU A 303 13.59 6.46 -18.60
N LYS A 304 14.36 6.19 -19.67
CA LYS A 304 13.84 6.04 -21.03
C LYS A 304 12.90 4.83 -21.15
N GLU A 305 13.22 3.73 -20.48
CA GLU A 305 12.42 2.50 -20.48
C GLU A 305 11.20 2.54 -19.54
N ASN A 306 11.25 3.44 -18.55
CA ASN A 306 10.26 3.55 -17.48
C ASN A 306 9.71 4.98 -17.36
N PRO A 307 9.06 5.51 -18.42
CA PRO A 307 8.47 6.85 -18.38
C PRO A 307 7.40 6.94 -17.29
N GLN A 308 7.30 8.12 -16.67
CA GLN A 308 6.27 8.39 -15.67
C GLN A 308 4.88 8.14 -16.26
N ASN A 309 3.97 7.58 -15.45
CA ASN A 309 2.61 7.23 -15.86
C ASN A 309 2.52 6.14 -16.95
N LYS A 310 3.56 5.31 -17.13
CA LYS A 310 3.54 4.12 -18.02
C LYS A 310 2.32 3.22 -17.81
N TYR A 311 1.75 3.22 -16.60
CA TYR A 311 0.57 2.42 -16.24
C TYR A 311 -0.72 3.26 -16.04
N GLY A 312 -0.72 4.52 -16.50
CA GLY A 312 -1.83 5.45 -16.36
C GLY A 312 -1.63 6.48 -15.24
N ARG A 313 -2.53 7.47 -15.19
CA ARG A 313 -2.66 8.42 -14.08
C ARG A 313 -3.79 7.97 -13.18
N HIS A 314 -3.51 7.87 -11.90
CA HIS A 314 -4.54 7.66 -10.91
C HIS A 314 -4.97 9.01 -10.34
N HIS A 315 -6.28 9.27 -10.39
CA HIS A 315 -6.90 10.38 -9.67
C HIS A 315 -7.41 9.83 -8.36
N TYR A 316 -7.04 10.48 -7.26
CA TYR A 316 -7.45 10.08 -5.92
C TYR A 316 -8.06 11.30 -5.22
N ASP A 317 -9.24 11.11 -4.66
CA ASP A 317 -9.96 12.12 -3.89
C ASP A 317 -9.95 11.74 -2.40
N LEU A 318 -10.01 12.73 -1.51
CA LEU A 318 -10.05 12.53 -0.05
C LEU A 318 -11.45 12.15 0.45
N GLU A 319 -12.49 12.73 -0.16
CA GLU A 319 -13.90 12.60 0.27
C GLU A 319 -14.36 11.14 0.41
N PRO A 320 -14.05 10.21 -0.52
CA PRO A 320 -14.45 8.82 -0.37
C PRO A 320 -13.90 8.15 0.89
N TYR A 321 -12.78 8.63 1.42
CA TYR A 321 -12.13 8.11 2.62
C TYR A 321 -12.49 8.91 3.88
N GLY A 322 -13.46 9.82 3.81
CA GLY A 322 -13.89 10.63 4.96
C GLY A 322 -12.83 11.61 5.46
N LEU A 323 -11.77 11.85 4.68
CA LEU A 323 -10.72 12.80 5.00
C LEU A 323 -11.06 14.17 4.42
N ASN A 324 -10.62 15.22 5.10
CA ASN A 324 -10.71 16.59 4.61
C ASN A 324 -9.36 17.32 4.78
N GLU A 325 -9.16 18.38 4.01
CA GLU A 325 -7.88 19.10 3.97
C GLU A 325 -7.55 19.79 5.29
N GLU A 326 -8.55 20.27 6.03
CA GLU A 326 -8.35 20.95 7.32
C GLU A 326 -7.78 20.01 8.38
N GLU A 327 -8.34 18.79 8.50
CA GLU A 327 -7.84 17.75 9.40
C GLU A 327 -6.41 17.33 9.06
N ILE A 328 -6.10 17.18 7.76
CA ILE A 328 -4.76 16.84 7.30
C ILE A 328 -3.80 18.00 7.59
N PHE A 329 -4.21 19.23 7.33
CA PHE A 329 -3.42 20.42 7.63
C PHE A 329 -3.08 20.48 9.12
N GLU A 330 -4.06 20.27 10.01
CA GLU A 330 -3.84 20.29 11.44
C GLU A 330 -2.83 19.22 11.87
N LYS A 331 -2.99 18.00 11.36
CA LYS A 331 -2.12 16.88 11.73
C LYS A 331 -0.69 17.05 11.21
N PHE A 332 -0.52 17.63 10.02
CA PHE A 332 0.77 17.79 9.36
C PHE A 332 1.27 19.24 9.38
N ARG A 333 0.78 20.09 10.29
CA ARG A 333 1.08 21.52 10.30
C ARG A 333 2.58 21.79 10.27
N ASP A 334 3.31 21.24 11.23
CA ASP A 334 4.77 21.40 11.34
C ASP A 334 5.48 20.92 10.07
N TYR A 335 5.01 19.82 9.46
CA TYR A 335 5.54 19.29 8.22
C TYR A 335 5.27 20.19 7.01
N ILE A 336 4.05 20.70 6.89
CA ILE A 336 3.64 21.60 5.82
C ILE A 336 4.41 22.91 5.91
N GLU A 337 4.55 23.47 7.12
CA GLU A 337 5.30 24.71 7.38
C GLU A 337 6.79 24.51 7.10
N TYR A 338 7.40 23.42 7.60
CA TYR A 338 8.82 23.14 7.41
C TYR A 338 9.21 23.04 5.94
N PHE A 339 8.40 22.36 5.13
CA PHE A 339 8.65 22.16 3.70
C PHE A 339 7.99 23.22 2.79
N ASN A 340 7.30 24.20 3.37
CA ASN A 340 6.54 25.23 2.65
C ASN A 340 5.61 24.63 1.55
N ILE A 341 4.83 23.62 1.95
CA ILE A 341 3.92 22.89 1.06
C ILE A 341 2.57 23.61 0.98
N GLN A 342 1.97 23.64 -0.20
CA GLN A 342 0.57 24.01 -0.37
C GLN A 342 -0.30 22.75 -0.36
N CYS A 343 -1.05 22.51 0.72
CA CYS A 343 -2.40 21.95 0.62
C CYS A 343 -3.33 23.15 0.34
#